data_AF-A0A1F6C9C1-F1
#
_entry.id   AF-A0A1F6C9C1-F1
#
_cell.length_a   1.000
_cell.length_b   1.000
_cell.length_c   1.000
_cell.angle_alpha   90.00
_cell.angle_beta   90.00
_cell.angle_gamma   90.00
#
_symmetry.space_group_name_H-M   'P 1'
#
loop_
_entity.id
_entity.type
_entity.pdbx_description
1 polymer ?
#
loop_
_entity_poly.entity_id
_entity_poly.type
_entity_poly.pdbx_seq_one_letter_code
_entity_poly.pdbx_strand_id
1 'polypeptide(L)'
;MEIFDDPRRDIPQTYIPRSCPGMRTQGFEMVTLRVGTQVLGQVRDPKLERRVARAVDAVMTRYWNPEYRLNNEALTHDYERPEDENEDFIYLGHAIETLWMVMAEAVRVKDRGLFDLAAERMGRHIEVAWDDVYGGLFRAMRVHGAYTFDKVLWLQEEALIGLLMLMEHTDLEWPAQWFDRIFHYVQEKFCLRKHGYPLWIEAGDRKVTFRPHSARKENYHHPRYLLLNLLAVERMIERGGAASALWG
;
A
#
# COMPACT_ATOMS: atom_id res chain seq x y z
N MET A 1 -22.89 7.80 18.37
CA MET A 1 -22.38 7.24 17.10
C MET A 1 -21.08 7.96 16.81
N GLU A 2 -19.94 7.24 16.74
CA GLU A 2 -18.70 7.88 16.30
C GLU A 2 -18.92 8.42 14.88
N ILE A 3 -18.38 9.59 14.54
CA ILE A 3 -18.55 10.23 13.21
C ILE A 3 -18.23 9.29 12.05
N PHE A 4 -17.37 8.30 12.32
CA PHE A 4 -16.98 7.28 11.36
C PHE A 4 -18.11 6.33 11.00
N ASP A 5 -19.11 6.13 11.86
CA ASP A 5 -20.23 5.19 11.67
C ASP A 5 -21.54 5.85 11.24
N ASP A 6 -21.53 7.11 10.82
CA ASP A 6 -22.74 7.72 10.29
C ASP A 6 -23.04 7.17 8.87
N PRO A 7 -24.17 6.47 8.64
CA PRO A 7 -24.55 6.00 7.30
C PRO A 7 -24.87 7.15 6.34
N ARG A 8 -25.04 8.37 6.85
CA ARG A 8 -25.26 9.58 6.05
C ARG A 8 -23.96 10.34 5.78
N ARG A 9 -22.81 9.85 6.26
CA ARG A 9 -21.51 10.47 5.99
C ARG A 9 -21.24 10.38 4.50
N ASP A 10 -21.31 11.53 3.83
CA ASP A 10 -21.08 11.63 2.40
C ASP A 10 -19.77 12.39 2.14
N ILE A 11 -18.70 11.65 1.84
CA ILE A 11 -17.41 12.20 1.45
C ILE A 11 -17.08 11.63 0.08
N PRO A 12 -17.35 12.38 -1.00
CA PRO A 12 -17.06 11.93 -2.36
C PRO A 12 -15.58 11.59 -2.53
N GLN A 13 -15.31 10.37 -2.99
CA GLN A 13 -13.97 9.94 -3.35
C GLN A 13 -13.86 9.94 -4.87
N THR A 14 -12.85 10.64 -5.40
CA THR A 14 -12.66 10.81 -6.85
C THR A 14 -11.93 9.66 -7.52
N TYR A 15 -11.41 8.71 -6.74
CA TYR A 15 -10.52 7.65 -7.20
C TYR A 15 -11.20 6.27 -7.30
N ILE A 16 -12.46 6.17 -6.92
CA ILE A 16 -13.31 4.98 -7.06
C ILE A 16 -14.42 5.24 -8.08
N PRO A 17 -14.92 4.20 -8.77
CA PRO A 17 -15.97 4.34 -9.79
C PRO A 17 -17.22 5.09 -9.33
N ARG A 18 -17.75 4.77 -8.14
CA ARG A 18 -18.99 5.37 -7.63
C ARG A 18 -18.87 5.68 -6.15
N SER A 19 -19.26 6.90 -5.76
CA SER A 19 -19.41 7.31 -4.36
C SER A 19 -20.87 7.33 -3.93
N CYS A 20 -21.15 6.83 -2.73
CA CYS A 20 -22.46 6.93 -2.08
C CYS A 20 -22.33 7.25 -0.58
N PRO A 21 -23.38 7.82 0.06
CA PRO A 21 -23.36 8.09 1.49
C PRO A 21 -23.11 6.82 2.32
N GLY A 22 -22.31 6.96 3.37
CA GLY A 22 -22.01 5.89 4.33
C GLY A 22 -21.01 4.85 3.84
N MET A 23 -20.54 4.96 2.58
CA MET A 23 -19.63 3.99 1.96
C MET A 23 -18.32 3.85 2.73
N ARG A 24 -17.83 2.61 2.81
CA ARG A 24 -16.58 2.24 3.48
C ARG A 24 -15.50 2.13 2.44
N THR A 25 -14.43 2.92 2.57
CA THR A 25 -13.28 2.83 1.67
C THR A 25 -12.04 2.39 2.41
N GLN A 26 -11.28 1.49 1.79
CA GLN A 26 -10.02 1.01 2.34
C GLN A 26 -9.02 2.17 2.50
N GLY A 27 -8.95 3.11 1.55
CA GLY A 27 -8.11 4.29 1.67
C GLY A 27 -8.34 5.11 2.97
N PHE A 28 -9.53 5.06 3.57
CA PHE A 28 -9.77 5.68 4.88
C PHE A 28 -9.10 4.90 6.03
N GLU A 29 -9.17 3.57 5.99
CA GLU A 29 -8.48 2.72 6.96
C GLU A 29 -6.97 2.75 6.80
N MET A 30 -6.46 2.84 5.56
CA MET A 30 -5.05 3.03 5.24
C MET A 30 -4.45 4.23 5.98
N VAL A 31 -5.06 5.41 5.84
CA VAL A 31 -4.60 6.62 6.53
C VAL A 31 -4.75 6.49 8.05
N THR A 32 -5.82 5.83 8.52
CA THR A 32 -6.01 5.58 9.95
C THR A 32 -4.90 4.69 10.51
N LEU A 33 -4.54 3.61 9.82
CA LEU A 33 -3.45 2.71 10.20
C LEU A 33 -2.13 3.48 10.26
N ARG A 34 -1.80 4.22 9.19
CA ARG A 34 -0.53 4.97 9.15
C ARG A 34 -0.38 5.92 10.33
N VAL A 35 -1.36 6.80 10.51
CA VAL A 35 -1.30 7.83 11.55
C VAL A 35 -1.43 7.20 12.94
N GLY A 36 -2.36 6.26 13.10
CA GLY A 36 -2.64 5.60 14.36
C GLY A 36 -1.43 4.84 14.90
N THR A 37 -0.82 3.98 14.08
CA THR A 37 0.37 3.22 14.46
C THR A 37 1.55 4.12 14.84
N GLN A 38 1.77 5.23 14.11
CA GLN A 38 2.83 6.19 14.41
C GLN A 38 2.63 6.93 15.73
N VAL A 39 1.38 7.31 16.03
CA VAL A 39 1.03 7.96 17.31
C VAL A 39 1.14 6.95 18.46
N LEU A 40 0.62 5.73 18.28
CA LEU A 40 0.69 4.66 19.29
C LEU A 40 2.12 4.16 19.57
N GLY A 41 3.05 4.39 18.65
CA GLY A 41 4.48 4.17 18.90
C GLY A 41 5.09 5.14 19.92
N GLN A 42 4.41 6.25 20.22
CA GLN A 42 4.91 7.30 21.12
C GLN A 42 4.06 7.47 22.38
N VAL A 43 2.75 7.20 22.28
CA VAL A 43 1.81 7.34 23.39
C VAL A 43 0.94 6.11 23.54
N ARG A 44 0.55 5.80 24.78
CA ARG A 44 -0.47 4.78 25.06
C ARG A 44 -1.84 5.45 25.08
N ASP A 45 -2.70 5.10 24.14
CA ASP A 45 -4.08 5.57 24.07
C ASP A 45 -5.02 4.40 23.75
N PRO A 46 -5.75 3.86 24.75
CA PRO A 46 -6.64 2.72 24.55
C PRO A 46 -7.77 2.97 23.54
N LYS A 47 -8.19 4.23 23.34
CA LYS A 47 -9.21 4.57 22.34
C LYS A 47 -8.63 4.48 20.94
N LEU A 48 -7.42 5.01 20.75
CA LEU A 48 -6.73 4.92 19.47
C LEU A 48 -6.33 3.48 19.15
N GLU A 49 -5.89 2.69 20.15
CA GLU A 49 -5.62 1.25 19.99
C GLU A 49 -6.85 0.51 19.47
N ARG A 50 -8.03 0.74 20.06
CA ARG A 50 -9.29 0.16 19.57
C ARG A 50 -9.62 0.59 18.13
N ARG A 51 -9.37 1.86 17.79
CA ARG A 51 -9.62 2.38 16.44
C ARG A 51 -8.69 1.73 15.40
N VAL A 52 -7.41 1.56 15.73
CA VAL A 52 -6.41 0.91 14.87
C VAL A 52 -6.70 -0.58 14.74
N ALA A 53 -7.03 -1.27 15.84
CA ALA A 53 -7.43 -2.68 15.79
C ALA A 53 -8.66 -2.91 14.90
N ARG A 54 -9.63 -2.00 14.94
CA ARG A 54 -10.79 -2.02 14.04
C ARG A 54 -10.40 -1.78 12.58
N ALA A 55 -9.42 -0.90 12.31
CA ALA A 55 -8.91 -0.68 10.96
C ALA A 55 -8.22 -1.95 10.41
N VAL A 56 -7.41 -2.61 11.24
CA VAL A 56 -6.78 -3.89 10.92
C VAL A 56 -7.84 -4.94 10.60
N ASP A 57 -8.85 -5.12 11.45
CA ASP A 57 -9.95 -6.07 11.18
C ASP A 57 -10.63 -5.74 9.84
N ALA A 58 -11.02 -4.49 9.61
CA ALA A 58 -11.67 -4.10 8.37
C ALA A 58 -10.83 -4.45 7.13
N VAL A 59 -9.54 -4.13 7.11
CA VAL A 59 -8.61 -4.44 6.01
C VAL A 59 -8.41 -5.93 5.83
N MET A 60 -8.22 -6.67 6.93
CA MET A 60 -7.85 -8.08 6.87
C MET A 60 -9.05 -9.03 6.74
N THR A 61 -10.26 -8.59 7.08
CA THR A 61 -11.46 -9.44 7.01
C THR A 61 -12.50 -8.90 6.04
N ARG A 62 -12.83 -7.60 6.11
CA ARG A 62 -13.96 -7.05 5.37
C ARG A 62 -13.62 -6.72 3.93
N TYR A 63 -12.53 -6.01 3.67
CA TYR A 63 -12.12 -5.64 2.31
C TYR A 63 -11.56 -6.81 1.51
N TRP A 64 -11.05 -7.84 2.19
CA TRP A 64 -10.53 -9.05 1.53
C TRP A 64 -11.64 -9.81 0.82
N ASN A 65 -11.51 -9.96 -0.50
CA ASN A 65 -12.36 -10.81 -1.31
C ASN A 65 -11.70 -12.18 -1.47
N PRO A 66 -12.28 -13.27 -0.90
CA PRO A 66 -11.68 -14.60 -0.97
C PRO A 66 -11.70 -15.20 -2.38
N GLU A 67 -12.63 -14.79 -3.25
CA GLU A 67 -12.72 -15.25 -4.64
C GLU A 67 -11.55 -14.69 -5.45
N TYR A 68 -11.35 -13.36 -5.38
CA TYR A 68 -10.28 -12.70 -6.14
C TYR A 68 -8.91 -12.84 -5.49
N ARG A 69 -8.88 -13.14 -4.19
CA ARG A 69 -7.71 -13.04 -3.31
C ARG A 69 -7.07 -11.64 -3.38
N LEU A 70 -7.91 -10.61 -3.35
CA LEU A 70 -7.55 -9.19 -3.43
C LEU A 70 -8.47 -8.36 -2.53
N ASN A 71 -8.06 -7.14 -2.19
CA ASN A 71 -8.89 -6.22 -1.42
C ASN A 71 -9.76 -5.36 -2.36
N ASN A 72 -11.08 -5.41 -2.18
CA ASN A 72 -11.97 -4.41 -2.77
C ASN A 72 -11.69 -3.04 -2.12
N GLU A 73 -11.73 -1.97 -2.91
CA GLU A 73 -11.43 -0.63 -2.38
C GLU A 73 -12.63 0.00 -1.67
N ALA A 74 -13.85 -0.31 -2.10
CA ALA A 74 -15.08 0.28 -1.60
C ALA A 74 -16.15 -0.80 -1.28
N LEU A 75 -16.80 -0.65 -0.14
CA LEU A 75 -17.88 -1.50 0.35
C LEU A 75 -19.05 -0.64 0.83
N THR A 76 -20.25 -1.22 0.92
CA THR A 76 -21.41 -0.56 1.50
C THR A 76 -21.15 -0.21 2.97
N HIS A 77 -22.03 0.60 3.58
CA HIS A 77 -21.91 0.99 4.99
C HIS A 77 -21.71 -0.20 5.95
N ASP A 78 -22.38 -1.32 5.65
CA ASP A 78 -22.39 -2.56 6.42
C ASP A 78 -21.31 -3.56 5.97
N TYR A 79 -20.33 -3.11 5.19
CA TYR A 79 -19.21 -3.90 4.65
C TYR A 79 -19.63 -5.02 3.66
N GLU A 80 -20.77 -4.86 2.99
CA GLU A 80 -21.17 -5.72 1.88
C GLU A 80 -20.54 -5.24 0.57
N ARG A 81 -20.39 -6.15 -0.40
CA ARG A 81 -19.92 -5.79 -1.73
C ARG A 81 -21.08 -5.10 -2.45
N PRO A 82 -20.88 -3.90 -3.01
CA PRO A 82 -21.97 -3.16 -3.64
C PRO A 82 -22.39 -3.83 -4.94
N GLU A 83 -23.66 -3.74 -5.33
CA GLU A 83 -24.11 -4.17 -6.66
C GLU A 83 -23.89 -3.04 -7.69
N ASP A 84 -22.64 -2.59 -7.82
CA ASP A 84 -22.23 -1.54 -8.75
C ASP A 84 -20.78 -1.72 -9.25
N GLU A 85 -20.29 -0.72 -10.00
CA GLU A 85 -18.95 -0.74 -10.60
C GLU A 85 -17.78 -0.88 -9.59
N ASN A 86 -18.02 -0.67 -8.29
CA ASN A 86 -17.00 -0.82 -7.26
C ASN A 86 -16.73 -2.28 -6.89
N GLU A 87 -17.67 -3.20 -7.11
CA GLU A 87 -17.51 -4.63 -6.83
C GLU A 87 -16.36 -5.23 -7.64
N ASP A 88 -16.29 -4.83 -8.89
CA ASP A 88 -15.31 -5.27 -9.86
C ASP A 88 -13.98 -4.48 -9.74
N PHE A 89 -13.97 -3.37 -9.02
CA PHE A 89 -12.84 -2.45 -8.95
C PHE A 89 -11.88 -2.75 -7.80
N ILE A 90 -10.61 -3.01 -8.16
CA ILE A 90 -9.51 -3.21 -7.22
C ILE A 90 -8.51 -2.08 -7.36
N TYR A 91 -8.27 -1.34 -6.28
CA TYR A 91 -7.21 -0.35 -6.22
C TYR A 91 -5.92 -1.00 -5.68
N LEU A 92 -5.21 -1.68 -6.57
CA LEU A 92 -4.01 -2.46 -6.27
C LEU A 92 -2.97 -1.66 -5.45
N GLY A 93 -2.77 -0.38 -5.80
CA GLY A 93 -1.81 0.45 -5.09
C GLY A 93 -2.17 0.77 -3.64
N HIS A 94 -3.44 1.07 -3.36
CA HIS A 94 -3.91 1.28 -1.99
C HIS A 94 -3.83 -0.02 -1.19
N ALA A 95 -4.13 -1.16 -1.80
CA ALA A 95 -4.02 -2.44 -1.11
C ALA A 95 -2.56 -2.73 -0.70
N ILE A 96 -1.59 -2.54 -1.60
CA ILE A 96 -0.15 -2.71 -1.29
C ILE A 96 0.27 -1.73 -0.18
N GLU A 97 -0.10 -0.46 -0.28
CA GLU A 97 0.20 0.56 0.75
C GLU A 97 -0.39 0.18 2.12
N THR A 98 -1.66 -0.19 2.13
CA THR A 98 -2.39 -0.55 3.35
C THR A 98 -1.78 -1.79 4.00
N LEU A 99 -1.39 -2.80 3.22
CA LEU A 99 -0.89 -4.06 3.75
C LEU A 99 0.48 -3.91 4.43
N TRP A 100 1.40 -3.08 3.91
CA TRP A 100 2.62 -2.81 4.66
C TRP A 100 2.37 -1.98 5.92
N MET A 101 1.35 -1.11 5.93
CA MET A 101 0.93 -0.41 7.15
C MET A 101 0.35 -1.38 8.20
N VAL A 102 -0.37 -2.41 7.76
CA VAL A 102 -0.79 -3.52 8.65
C VAL A 102 0.43 -4.28 9.17
N MET A 103 1.43 -4.56 8.34
CA MET A 103 2.68 -5.17 8.80
C MET A 103 3.40 -4.30 9.84
N ALA A 104 3.41 -2.98 9.66
CA ALA A 104 4.00 -2.05 10.62
C ALA A 104 3.26 -2.07 11.97
N GLU A 105 1.93 -2.16 11.94
CA GLU A 105 1.14 -2.35 13.16
C GLU A 105 1.42 -3.71 13.82
N ALA A 106 1.52 -4.78 13.02
CA ALA A 106 1.85 -6.12 13.50
C ALA A 106 3.22 -6.16 14.20
N VAL A 107 4.22 -5.44 13.66
CA VAL A 107 5.52 -5.24 14.31
C VAL A 107 5.35 -4.52 15.66
N ARG A 108 4.56 -3.44 15.72
CA ARG A 108 4.32 -2.67 16.94
C ARG A 108 3.70 -3.52 18.06
N VAL A 109 2.72 -4.35 17.71
CA VAL A 109 2.01 -5.22 18.67
C VAL A 109 2.65 -6.61 18.83
N LYS A 110 3.74 -6.88 18.10
CA LYS A 110 4.45 -8.17 18.06
C LYS A 110 3.56 -9.35 17.67
N ASP A 111 2.67 -9.15 16.70
CA ASP A 111 1.79 -10.17 16.16
C ASP A 111 2.38 -10.77 14.87
N ARG A 112 3.06 -11.92 15.01
CA ARG A 112 3.67 -12.62 13.87
C ARG A 112 2.63 -13.12 12.87
N GLY A 113 1.48 -13.60 13.35
CA GLY A 113 0.44 -14.16 12.48
C GLY A 113 -0.18 -13.09 11.59
N LEU A 114 -0.44 -11.91 12.15
CA LEU A 114 -0.90 -10.76 11.37
C LEU A 114 0.15 -10.31 10.35
N PHE A 115 1.42 -10.28 10.75
CA PHE A 115 2.52 -9.91 9.86
C PHE A 115 2.61 -10.85 8.65
N ASP A 116 2.65 -12.16 8.89
CA ASP A 116 2.76 -13.17 7.83
C ASP A 116 1.54 -13.15 6.88
N LEU A 117 0.32 -12.97 7.42
CA LEU A 117 -0.88 -12.89 6.59
C LEU A 117 -0.90 -11.62 5.73
N ALA A 118 -0.50 -10.48 6.29
CA ALA A 118 -0.39 -9.23 5.54
C ALA A 118 0.71 -9.33 4.46
N ALA A 119 1.83 -9.98 4.77
CA ALA A 119 2.92 -10.27 3.84
C ALA A 119 2.46 -11.10 2.64
N GLU A 120 1.78 -12.21 2.88
CA GLU A 120 1.25 -13.09 1.83
C GLU A 120 0.33 -12.31 0.89
N ARG A 121 -0.63 -11.57 1.47
CA ARG A 121 -1.59 -10.80 0.68
C ARG A 121 -0.93 -9.68 -0.08
N MET A 122 0.07 -9.01 0.50
CA MET A 122 0.81 -7.97 -0.21
C MET A 122 1.56 -8.55 -1.41
N GLY A 123 2.21 -9.72 -1.23
CA GLY A 123 2.85 -10.46 -2.32
C GLY A 123 1.86 -10.76 -3.46
N ARG A 124 0.66 -11.24 -3.12
CA ARG A 124 -0.41 -11.47 -4.11
C ARG A 124 -0.80 -10.20 -4.88
N HIS A 125 -0.92 -9.06 -4.21
CA HIS A 125 -1.24 -7.80 -4.89
C HIS A 125 -0.09 -7.32 -5.78
N ILE A 126 1.17 -7.49 -5.36
CA ILE A 126 2.36 -7.17 -6.17
C ILE A 126 2.39 -8.03 -7.44
N GLU A 127 2.16 -9.34 -7.32
CA GLU A 127 2.08 -10.26 -8.45
C GLU A 127 1.01 -9.84 -9.46
N VAL A 128 -0.20 -9.52 -8.99
CA VAL A 128 -1.31 -9.10 -9.87
C VAL A 128 -1.04 -7.72 -10.49
N ALA A 129 -0.42 -6.80 -9.75
CA ALA A 129 -0.17 -5.46 -10.26
C ALA A 129 0.99 -5.39 -11.26
N TRP A 130 1.91 -6.35 -11.25
CA TRP A 130 3.08 -6.30 -12.11
C TRP A 130 2.72 -6.39 -13.60
N ASP A 131 3.34 -5.52 -14.41
CA ASP A 131 3.24 -5.54 -15.86
C ASP A 131 4.38 -6.35 -16.46
N ASP A 132 4.11 -7.58 -16.88
CA ASP A 132 5.10 -8.44 -17.53
C ASP A 132 5.60 -7.91 -18.89
N VAL A 133 4.91 -6.93 -19.49
CA VAL A 133 5.29 -6.38 -20.80
C VAL A 133 6.29 -5.22 -20.66
N TYR A 134 6.03 -4.29 -19.73
CA TYR A 134 6.82 -3.05 -19.60
C TYR A 134 7.44 -2.84 -18.22
N GLY A 135 7.19 -3.74 -17.27
CA GLY A 135 7.59 -3.59 -15.88
C GLY A 135 6.74 -2.59 -15.10
N GLY A 136 6.95 -2.58 -13.80
CA GLY A 136 6.26 -1.71 -12.86
C GLY A 136 4.84 -2.15 -12.54
N LEU A 137 4.30 -1.59 -11.47
CA LEU A 137 2.99 -1.95 -10.93
C LEU A 137 1.88 -1.07 -11.52
N PHE A 138 0.80 -1.68 -11.98
CA PHE A 138 -0.46 -1.00 -12.34
C PHE A 138 -1.19 -0.52 -11.09
N ARG A 139 -1.78 0.67 -11.18
CA ARG A 139 -2.42 1.31 -10.02
C ARG A 139 -3.72 0.66 -9.59
N ALA A 140 -4.51 0.19 -10.54
CA ALA A 140 -5.83 -0.38 -10.31
C ALA A 140 -6.23 -1.32 -11.45
N MET A 141 -7.29 -2.10 -11.25
CA MET A 141 -7.89 -2.94 -12.28
C MET A 141 -9.38 -3.12 -12.06
N ARG A 142 -10.05 -3.57 -13.12
CA ARG A 142 -11.35 -4.23 -13.08
C ARG A 142 -11.14 -5.73 -13.22
N VAL A 143 -11.59 -6.54 -12.26
CA VAL A 143 -11.34 -8.01 -12.23
C VAL A 143 -11.85 -8.68 -13.51
N HIS A 144 -13.03 -8.29 -13.98
CA HIS A 144 -13.68 -8.76 -15.20
C HIS A 144 -13.40 -7.86 -16.41
N GLY A 145 -12.44 -6.95 -16.30
CA GLY A 145 -12.16 -5.94 -17.30
C GLY A 145 -10.68 -5.80 -17.59
N ALA A 146 -10.19 -4.56 -17.47
CA ALA A 146 -8.83 -4.20 -17.79
C ALA A 146 -8.12 -3.54 -16.61
N TYR A 147 -6.79 -3.55 -16.66
CA TYR A 147 -5.97 -2.71 -15.81
C TYR A 147 -6.14 -1.23 -16.16
N THR A 148 -6.02 -0.38 -15.14
CA THR A 148 -5.63 1.01 -15.36
C THR A 148 -4.15 0.98 -15.72
N PHE A 149 -3.85 1.12 -17.01
CA PHE A 149 -2.50 0.94 -17.56
C PHE A 149 -1.51 2.06 -17.20
N ASP A 150 -1.87 3.01 -16.34
CA ASP A 150 -0.95 4.04 -15.85
C ASP A 150 0.08 3.46 -14.88
N LYS A 151 1.12 4.24 -14.63
CA LYS A 151 2.17 3.94 -13.66
C LYS A 151 2.37 5.15 -12.78
N VAL A 152 2.19 4.97 -11.48
CA VAL A 152 2.38 6.02 -10.48
C VAL A 152 3.57 5.68 -9.61
N LEU A 153 4.41 6.67 -9.33
CA LEU A 153 5.66 6.45 -8.59
C LEU A 153 5.39 6.00 -7.16
N TRP A 154 4.45 6.67 -6.47
CA TRP A 154 4.14 6.38 -5.08
C TRP A 154 3.86 4.88 -4.85
N LEU A 155 3.08 4.24 -5.74
CA LEU A 155 2.80 2.80 -5.63
C LEU A 155 4.07 1.95 -5.67
N GLN A 156 5.00 2.26 -6.59
CA GLN A 156 6.25 1.51 -6.67
C GLN A 156 7.04 1.65 -5.35
N GLU A 157 7.05 2.85 -4.80
CA GLU A 157 7.71 3.18 -3.54
C GLU A 157 7.06 2.49 -2.33
N GLU A 158 5.72 2.37 -2.31
CA GLU A 158 5.00 1.63 -1.27
C GLU A 158 5.33 0.13 -1.29
N ALA A 159 5.44 -0.46 -2.48
CA ALA A 159 5.90 -1.84 -2.60
C ALA A 159 7.33 -2.00 -2.08
N LEU A 160 8.24 -1.06 -2.38
CA LEU A 160 9.61 -1.09 -1.89
C LEU A 160 9.71 -0.99 -0.36
N ILE A 161 8.82 -0.22 0.29
CA ILE A 161 8.74 -0.16 1.76
C ILE A 161 8.35 -1.54 2.31
N GLY A 162 7.25 -2.10 1.82
CA GLY A 162 6.75 -3.38 2.30
C GLY A 162 7.73 -4.53 2.08
N LEU A 163 8.35 -4.59 0.89
CA LEU A 163 9.33 -5.64 0.56
C LEU A 163 10.57 -5.58 1.45
N LEU A 164 11.06 -4.38 1.75
CA LEU A 164 12.21 -4.24 2.63
C LEU A 164 11.87 -4.53 4.09
N MET A 165 10.65 -4.20 4.56
CA MET A 165 10.17 -4.65 5.86
C MET A 165 10.15 -6.18 5.98
N LEU A 166 9.79 -6.89 4.90
CA LEU A 166 9.84 -8.35 4.88
C LEU A 166 11.27 -8.88 4.97
N MET A 167 12.19 -8.31 4.20
CA MET A 167 13.62 -8.65 4.29
C MET A 167 14.18 -8.36 5.69
N GLU A 168 13.69 -7.31 6.37
CA GLU A 168 14.14 -6.97 7.71
C GLU A 168 13.68 -7.99 8.76
N HIS A 169 12.45 -8.50 8.64
CA HIS A 169 11.77 -9.25 9.69
C HIS A 169 11.59 -10.75 9.40
N THR A 170 12.00 -11.23 8.23
CA THR A 170 11.85 -12.64 7.81
C THR A 170 13.03 -13.10 6.97
N ASP A 171 13.23 -14.42 6.89
CA ASP A 171 14.21 -15.05 6.00
C ASP A 171 13.59 -15.47 4.64
N LEU A 172 12.53 -14.78 4.20
CA LEU A 172 11.90 -15.06 2.91
C LEU A 172 12.81 -14.59 1.77
N GLU A 173 12.95 -15.41 0.73
CA GLU A 173 13.80 -15.08 -0.43
C GLU A 173 13.08 -14.19 -1.46
N TRP A 174 11.77 -14.40 -1.64
CA TRP A 174 10.99 -13.71 -2.67
C TRP A 174 10.94 -12.17 -2.53
N PRO A 175 10.98 -11.55 -1.33
CA PRO A 175 10.93 -10.10 -1.22
C PRO A 175 12.12 -9.41 -1.88
N ALA A 176 13.32 -10.00 -1.76
CA ALA A 176 14.53 -9.46 -2.38
C ALA A 176 14.44 -9.47 -3.91
N GLN A 177 13.87 -10.52 -4.49
CA GLN A 177 13.67 -10.64 -5.95
C GLN A 177 12.70 -9.58 -6.47
N TRP A 178 11.60 -9.34 -5.76
CA TRP A 178 10.65 -8.30 -6.12
C TRP A 178 11.21 -6.89 -5.89
N PHE A 179 11.95 -6.70 -4.80
CA PHE A 179 12.60 -5.42 -4.50
C PHE A 179 13.56 -5.03 -5.62
N ASP A 180 14.42 -5.95 -6.05
CA ASP A 180 15.37 -5.75 -7.14
C ASP A 180 14.67 -5.30 -8.44
N ARG A 181 13.64 -6.04 -8.86
CA ARG A 181 12.85 -5.74 -10.06
C ARG A 181 12.20 -4.35 -10.02
N ILE A 182 11.54 -4.03 -8.92
CA ILE A 182 10.80 -2.76 -8.77
C ILE A 182 11.79 -1.60 -8.60
N PHE A 183 12.85 -1.78 -7.81
CA PHE A 183 13.86 -0.75 -7.59
C PHE A 183 14.55 -0.36 -8.90
N HIS A 184 15.01 -1.35 -9.67
CA HIS A 184 15.61 -1.09 -10.98
C HIS A 184 14.65 -0.40 -11.94
N TYR A 185 13.38 -0.82 -11.96
CA TYR A 185 12.35 -0.16 -12.76
C TYR A 185 12.15 1.31 -12.36
N VAL A 186 12.08 1.61 -11.05
CA VAL A 186 11.94 2.98 -10.54
C VAL A 186 13.14 3.83 -10.96
N GLN A 187 14.36 3.35 -10.74
CA GLN A 187 15.59 4.05 -11.12
C GLN A 187 15.64 4.32 -12.64
N GLU A 188 15.28 3.33 -13.46
CA GLU A 188 15.33 3.46 -14.92
C GLU A 188 14.25 4.39 -15.46
N LYS A 189 13.00 4.24 -15.00
CA LYS A 189 11.83 4.90 -15.62
C LYS A 189 11.48 6.24 -14.99
N PHE A 190 11.57 6.38 -13.67
CA PHE A 190 11.06 7.56 -12.97
C PHE A 190 12.11 8.62 -12.65
N CYS A 191 13.40 8.25 -12.59
CA CYS A 191 14.47 9.20 -12.29
C CYS A 191 14.63 10.23 -13.40
N LEU A 192 14.45 11.53 -13.10
CA LEU A 192 14.64 12.61 -14.08
C LEU A 192 16.10 13.07 -14.23
N ARG A 193 17.05 12.45 -13.51
CA ARG A 193 18.47 12.82 -13.59
C ARG A 193 19.01 12.72 -15.01
N LYS A 194 18.57 11.71 -15.77
CA LYS A 194 18.91 11.52 -17.20
C LYS A 194 18.35 12.63 -18.12
N HIS A 195 17.41 13.41 -17.63
CA HIS A 195 16.81 14.57 -18.31
C HIS A 195 17.29 15.92 -17.71
N GLY A 196 18.29 15.90 -16.82
CA GLY A 196 18.87 17.12 -16.22
C GLY A 196 18.10 17.69 -15.03
N TYR A 197 17.13 16.96 -14.46
CA TYR A 197 16.37 17.42 -13.29
C TYR A 197 16.70 16.58 -12.04
N PRO A 198 16.66 17.17 -10.84
CA PRO A 198 16.96 16.48 -9.58
C PRO A 198 15.75 15.74 -8.99
N LEU A 199 14.61 15.70 -9.69
CA LEU A 199 13.34 15.15 -9.21
C LEU A 199 12.99 13.83 -9.89
N TRP A 200 11.78 13.35 -9.60
CA TRP A 200 11.23 12.12 -10.14
C TRP A 200 9.91 12.40 -10.86
N ILE A 201 9.57 11.57 -11.84
CA ILE A 201 8.25 11.56 -12.46
C ILE A 201 7.22 11.15 -11.39
N GLU A 202 6.09 11.84 -11.27
CA GLU A 202 5.07 11.48 -10.27
C GLU A 202 4.14 10.37 -10.80
N ALA A 203 3.73 10.49 -12.06
CA ALA A 203 2.92 9.53 -12.76
C ALA A 203 3.19 9.58 -14.27
N GLY A 204 2.90 8.49 -14.96
CA GLY A 204 3.05 8.38 -16.41
C GLY A 204 2.04 7.43 -17.03
N ASP A 205 2.06 7.38 -18.37
CA ASP A 205 1.41 6.31 -19.11
C ASP A 205 2.07 4.94 -18.80
N ARG A 206 1.60 3.89 -19.47
CA ARG A 206 2.14 2.53 -19.29
C ARG A 206 3.66 2.40 -19.42
N LYS A 207 4.29 3.31 -20.18
CA LYS A 207 5.73 3.31 -20.45
C LYS A 207 6.50 4.34 -19.62
N VAL A 208 5.80 5.12 -18.79
CA VAL A 208 6.36 6.26 -18.05
C VAL A 208 7.01 7.25 -19.02
N THR A 209 6.30 7.61 -20.10
CA THR A 209 6.82 8.55 -21.10
C THR A 209 7.14 9.90 -20.45
N PHE A 210 8.40 10.33 -20.55
CA PHE A 210 8.86 11.61 -20.03
C PHE A 210 8.09 12.78 -20.66
N ARG A 211 7.65 13.72 -19.81
CA ARG A 211 7.06 15.00 -20.22
C ARG A 211 7.81 16.14 -19.53
N PRO A 212 8.18 17.20 -20.26
CA PRO A 212 8.96 18.32 -19.68
C PRO A 212 8.18 19.13 -18.65
N HIS A 213 6.85 19.09 -18.70
CA HIS A 213 5.98 19.77 -17.75
C HIS A 213 5.08 18.77 -17.02
N SER A 214 5.03 18.90 -15.71
CA SER A 214 4.13 18.15 -14.82
C SER A 214 3.25 19.13 -14.05
N ALA A 215 1.99 18.75 -13.83
CA ALA A 215 1.05 19.50 -13.00
C ALA A 215 1.36 19.35 -11.49
N ARG A 216 2.12 18.32 -11.10
CA ARG A 216 2.43 17.98 -9.71
C ARG A 216 3.90 17.65 -9.54
N LYS A 217 4.46 18.10 -8.42
CA LYS A 217 5.72 17.59 -7.86
C LYS A 217 5.37 16.92 -6.54
N GLU A 218 5.57 15.62 -6.48
CA GLU A 218 5.32 14.84 -5.27
C GLU A 218 6.48 15.07 -4.27
N ASN A 219 6.17 15.26 -2.99
CA ASN A 219 7.15 15.56 -1.95
C ASN A 219 6.86 14.85 -0.62
N TYR A 220 6.08 13.77 -0.64
CA TYR A 220 5.72 12.99 0.54
C TYR A 220 6.16 11.54 0.40
N HIS A 221 5.70 10.81 -0.61
CA HIS A 221 6.01 9.39 -0.80
C HIS A 221 7.50 9.17 -1.10
N HIS A 222 8.07 9.97 -2.00
CA HIS A 222 9.47 9.83 -2.41
C HIS A 222 10.46 9.96 -1.22
N PRO A 223 10.46 11.08 -0.45
CA PRO A 223 11.34 11.18 0.71
C PRO A 223 10.99 10.17 1.81
N ARG A 224 9.71 9.79 1.97
CA ARG A 224 9.27 8.82 2.98
C ARG A 224 9.85 7.44 2.72
N TYR A 225 9.72 6.90 1.50
CA TYR A 225 10.23 5.55 1.23
C TYR A 225 11.75 5.52 1.36
N LEU A 226 12.46 6.55 0.89
CA LEU A 226 13.91 6.62 1.01
C LEU A 226 14.34 6.56 2.47
N LEU A 227 13.71 7.37 3.33
CA LEU A 227 14.03 7.40 4.75
C LEU A 227 13.69 6.07 5.45
N LEU A 228 12.50 5.52 5.21
CA LEU A 228 12.10 4.26 5.83
C LEU A 228 13.02 3.12 5.40
N ASN A 229 13.38 3.08 4.11
CA ASN A 229 14.25 2.04 3.59
C ASN A 229 15.69 2.18 4.08
N LEU A 230 16.21 3.41 4.15
CA LEU A 230 17.53 3.66 4.73
C LEU A 230 17.61 3.15 6.17
N LEU A 231 16.63 3.51 7.00
CA LEU A 231 16.59 3.07 8.40
C LEU A 231 16.48 1.54 8.53
N ALA A 232 15.73 0.87 7.66
CA ALA A 232 15.65 -0.59 7.64
C ALA A 232 17.00 -1.22 7.25
N VAL A 233 17.64 -0.71 6.19
CA VAL A 233 18.98 -1.17 5.77
C VAL A 233 20.02 -0.97 6.86
N GLU A 234 20.04 0.18 7.53
CA GLU A 234 20.96 0.43 8.65
C GLU A 234 20.79 -0.63 9.75
N ARG A 235 19.55 -0.90 10.17
CA ARG A 235 19.23 -1.94 11.16
C ARG A 235 19.62 -3.35 10.68
N MET A 236 19.48 -3.65 9.39
CA MET A 236 19.92 -4.93 8.81
C MET A 236 21.45 -5.05 8.81
N ILE A 237 22.17 -3.98 8.46
CA ILE A 237 23.65 -3.94 8.47
C ILE A 237 24.18 -4.15 9.89
N GLU A 238 23.59 -3.49 10.89
CA GLU A 238 23.95 -3.67 12.31
C GLU A 238 23.83 -5.14 12.77
N ARG A 239 22.91 -5.90 12.15
CA ARG A 239 22.71 -7.33 12.41
C ARG A 239 23.50 -8.25 11.48
N GLY A 240 24.41 -7.73 10.66
CA GLY A 240 25.16 -8.52 9.69
C GLY A 240 24.29 -9.19 8.63
N GLY A 241 23.13 -8.61 8.31
CA GLY A 241 22.16 -9.14 7.35
C GLY A 241 21.16 -10.14 7.93
N ALA A 242 21.24 -10.49 9.22
CA ALA A 242 20.26 -11.38 9.84
C ALA A 242 18.88 -10.71 10.00
N ALA A 243 17.82 -11.50 9.82
CA ALA A 243 16.46 -11.08 10.15
C ALA A 243 16.36 -10.63 11.62
N SER A 244 15.44 -9.72 11.91
CA SER A 244 15.24 -9.22 13.27
C SER A 244 14.84 -10.35 14.23
N ALA A 245 15.37 -10.33 15.46
CA ALA A 245 14.94 -11.21 16.54
C ALA A 245 13.58 -10.80 17.16
N LEU A 246 12.73 -10.11 16.40
CA LEU A 246 11.43 -9.61 16.87
C LEU A 246 10.47 -10.75 17.26
N TRP A 247 10.61 -11.90 16.61
CA TRP A 247 9.67 -13.01 16.68
C TRP A 247 10.08 -14.16 17.61
N GLY A 248 11.26 -14.09 18.25
CA GLY A 248 11.84 -15.18 19.03
C GLY A 248 13.04 -15.78 18.33
#